data_AF-A0A6G3SDP6-F1
#
_entry.id   AF-A0A6G3SDP6-F1
#
_cell.length_a   1.000
_cell.length_b   1.000
_cell.length_c   1.000
_cell.angle_alpha   90.00
_cell.angle_beta   90.00
_cell.angle_gamma   90.00
#
_symmetry.space_group_name_H-M   'P 1'
#
loop_
_entity.id
_entity.type
_entity.pdbx_description
1 polymer ?
#
loop_
_entity_poly.entity_id
_entity_poly.type
_entity_poly.pdbx_seq_one_letter_code
_entity_poly.pdbx_strand_id
1 'polypeptide(L)'
;MTHAPGTQDAWAALGGDPDLLSRISYLTRAGALPARLPVIELARACVGACALAGAESAATRAGRPVRDIQVRVDDGALATAFTSERHLLVDGRAPVNFAPLSRFWRTKDGWLRTHANYPHHRARLRAALGVGEEATPDDV
;
A
#
# COMPACT_ATOMS: atom_id res chain seq x y z
N MET A 1 20.24 16.70 1.88
CA MET A 1 19.20 15.66 1.98
C MET A 1 18.31 15.81 0.76
N THR A 2 18.44 14.93 -0.23
CA THR A 2 17.58 14.95 -1.41
C THR A 2 16.24 14.32 -1.03
N HIS A 3 15.17 15.11 -1.04
CA HIS A 3 13.82 14.57 -0.92
C HIS A 3 13.57 13.59 -2.07
N ALA A 4 12.87 12.49 -1.80
CA ALA A 4 12.43 11.61 -2.88
C ALA A 4 11.56 12.44 -3.84
N PRO A 5 11.81 12.42 -5.17
CA PRO A 5 11.09 13.28 -6.13
C PRO A 5 9.57 13.23 -5.95
N GLY A 6 9.02 12.03 -5.70
CA GLY A 6 7.58 11.85 -5.49
C GLY A 6 7.02 12.55 -4.25
N THR A 7 7.80 12.77 -3.18
CA THR A 7 7.31 13.49 -2.00
C THR A 7 7.11 14.97 -2.30
N GLN A 8 8.01 15.56 -3.07
CA GLN A 8 7.88 16.95 -3.51
C GLN A 8 6.63 17.11 -4.39
N ASP A 9 6.42 16.20 -5.35
CA ASP A 9 5.24 16.23 -6.22
C ASP A 9 3.94 16.06 -5.43
N ALA A 10 3.89 15.10 -4.51
CA ALA A 10 2.74 14.87 -3.65
C ALA A 10 2.44 16.08 -2.75
N TRP A 11 3.47 16.71 -2.18
CA TRP A 11 3.33 17.88 -1.33
C TRP A 11 2.86 19.12 -2.11
N ALA A 12 3.43 19.34 -3.30
CA ALA A 12 3.00 20.41 -4.19
C ALA A 12 1.54 20.22 -4.63
N ALA A 13 1.11 18.99 -4.89
CA ALA A 13 -0.28 18.69 -5.23
C ALA A 13 -1.28 19.00 -4.09
N LEU A 14 -0.81 19.00 -2.83
CA LEU A 14 -1.59 19.43 -1.67
C LEU A 14 -1.56 20.96 -1.45
N GLY A 15 -0.81 21.71 -2.28
CA GLY A 15 -0.60 23.15 -2.11
C GLY A 15 0.29 23.51 -0.92
N GLY A 16 1.11 22.56 -0.45
CA GLY A 16 1.93 22.75 0.73
C GLY A 16 3.13 23.66 0.50
N ASP A 17 3.60 24.31 1.58
CA ASP A 17 4.79 25.18 1.56
C ASP A 17 6.06 24.35 1.29
N PRO A 18 6.80 24.58 0.18
CA PRO A 18 7.99 23.81 -0.15
C PRO A 18 9.08 23.88 0.92
N ASP A 19 9.13 24.94 1.75
CA ASP A 19 10.11 25.08 2.83
C ASP A 19 9.93 24.01 3.93
N LEU A 20 8.71 23.47 4.04
CA LEU A 20 8.39 22.41 5.02
C LEU A 20 8.88 21.02 4.59
N LEU A 21 9.24 20.81 3.32
CA LEU A 21 9.80 19.53 2.88
C LEU A 21 11.07 19.17 3.65
N SER A 22 11.89 20.17 3.98
CA SER A 22 13.09 20.03 4.81
C SER A 22 12.85 19.44 6.20
N ARG A 23 11.59 19.40 6.65
CA ARG A 23 11.15 18.84 7.94
C ARG A 23 10.92 17.33 7.89
N ILE A 24 11.00 16.71 6.71
CA ILE A 24 10.91 15.27 6.54
C ILE A 24 12.32 14.67 6.52
N SER A 25 12.56 13.72 7.41
CA SER A 25 13.73 12.86 7.42
C SER A 25 13.35 11.42 7.08
N TYR A 26 14.23 10.70 6.39
CA TYR A 26 14.03 9.31 6.02
C TYR A 26 15.05 8.42 6.71
N LEU A 27 14.57 7.39 7.41
CA LEU A 27 15.38 6.27 7.88
C LEU A 27 15.28 5.15 6.85
N THR A 28 16.31 5.02 6.01
CA THR A 28 16.31 4.06 4.91
C THR A 28 16.65 2.66 5.40
N ARG A 29 15.92 1.64 4.93
CA ARG A 29 16.20 0.23 5.21
C ARG A 29 16.34 -0.55 3.92
N ALA A 30 17.50 -1.17 3.74
CA ALA A 30 17.76 -1.98 2.56
C ALA A 30 16.74 -3.13 2.44
N GLY A 31 16.22 -3.33 1.23
CA GLY A 31 15.27 -4.42 0.96
C GLY A 31 13.84 -4.17 1.45
N ALA A 32 13.48 -2.95 1.89
CA ALA A 32 12.09 -2.61 2.18
C ALA A 32 11.26 -2.55 0.89
N LEU A 33 10.12 -3.27 0.86
CA LEU A 33 9.16 -3.31 -0.26
C LEU A 33 9.81 -3.60 -1.64
N PRO A 34 10.53 -4.71 -1.82
CA PRO A 34 11.17 -5.03 -3.09
C PRO A 34 10.11 -5.28 -4.16
N ALA A 35 10.17 -4.52 -5.26
CA ALA A 35 9.22 -4.62 -6.36
C ALA A 35 9.88 -4.21 -7.69
N ARG A 36 9.26 -4.61 -8.81
CA ARG A 36 9.69 -4.17 -10.15
C ARG A 36 9.39 -2.69 -10.42
N LEU A 37 8.41 -2.16 -9.72
CA LEU A 37 8.01 -0.75 -9.75
C LEU A 37 8.52 -0.04 -8.49
N PRO A 38 8.66 1.30 -8.50
CA PRO A 38 9.21 2.08 -7.39
C PRO A 38 8.21 2.20 -6.20
N VAL A 39 7.85 1.06 -5.61
CA VAL A 39 6.84 0.96 -4.55
C VAL A 39 7.32 1.64 -3.27
N ILE A 40 8.60 1.50 -2.91
CA ILE A 40 9.14 2.15 -1.71
C ILE A 40 9.18 3.68 -1.86
N GLU A 41 9.50 4.18 -3.06
CA GLU A 41 9.47 5.62 -3.35
C GLU A 41 8.04 6.16 -3.28
N LEU A 42 7.07 5.44 -3.86
CA LEU A 42 5.66 5.80 -3.77
C LEU A 42 5.17 5.81 -2.32
N ALA A 43 5.51 4.79 -1.53
CA ALA A 43 5.15 4.70 -0.12
C ALA A 43 5.73 5.87 0.70
N ARG A 44 7.00 6.21 0.48
CA ARG A 44 7.67 7.36 1.11
C ARG A 44 7.00 8.69 0.75
N ALA A 45 6.59 8.86 -0.50
CA ALA A 45 5.90 10.06 -0.96
C ALA A 45 4.54 10.21 -0.27
N CYS A 46 3.70 9.19 -0.32
CA CYS A 46 2.37 9.20 0.28
C CYS A 46 2.44 9.43 1.79
N VAL A 47 3.23 8.61 2.50
CA VAL A 47 3.31 8.69 3.96
C VAL A 47 4.04 9.95 4.42
N GLY A 48 5.10 10.36 3.71
CA GLY A 48 5.82 11.59 4.02
C GLY A 48 4.92 12.83 3.91
N ALA A 49 4.18 12.97 2.82
CA ALA A 49 3.24 14.08 2.63
C ALA A 49 2.10 14.06 3.67
N CYS A 50 1.49 12.90 3.93
CA CYS A 50 0.43 12.78 4.93
C CYS A 50 0.93 13.10 6.35
N ALA A 51 2.11 12.60 6.72
CA ALA A 51 2.68 12.85 8.04
C ALA A 51 3.10 14.32 8.21
N LEU A 52 3.62 14.96 7.16
CA LEU A 52 3.93 16.39 7.17
C LEU A 52 2.66 17.24 7.31
N ALA A 53 1.63 16.97 6.51
CA ALA A 53 0.32 17.62 6.62
C ALA A 53 -0.29 17.46 8.02
N GLY A 54 -0.21 16.26 8.58
CA GLY A 54 -0.68 15.97 9.94
C GLY A 54 0.07 16.78 11.01
N ALA A 55 1.41 16.86 10.89
CA ALA A 55 2.25 17.61 11.81
C ALA A 55 2.02 19.12 11.72
N GLU A 56 1.92 19.68 10.52
CA GLU A 56 1.57 21.08 10.28
C GLU A 56 0.19 21.40 10.88
N SER A 57 -0.81 20.58 10.57
CA SER A 57 -2.18 20.76 11.07
C SER A 57 -2.24 20.71 12.61
N ALA A 58 -1.46 19.81 13.24
CA ALA A 58 -1.37 19.72 14.68
C ALA A 58 -0.65 20.93 15.31
N ALA A 59 0.44 21.42 14.71
CA ALA A 59 1.15 22.60 15.19
C ALA A 59 0.28 23.85 15.13
N THR A 60 -0.43 24.05 14.01
CA THR A 60 -1.36 25.18 13.82
C THR A 60 -2.47 25.15 14.87
N ARG A 61 -3.12 24.00 15.09
CA ARG A 61 -4.16 23.87 16.14
C ARG A 61 -3.63 24.14 17.55
N ALA A 62 -2.37 23.81 17.80
CA ALA A 62 -1.73 24.01 19.10
C ALA A 62 -1.11 25.41 19.28
N GLY A 63 -1.22 26.30 18.28
CA GLY A 63 -0.58 27.63 18.30
C GLY A 63 0.96 27.55 18.32
N ARG A 64 1.55 26.45 17.85
CA ARG A 64 3.00 26.25 17.80
C ARG A 64 3.55 26.65 16.43
N PRO A 65 4.82 27.11 16.34
CA PRO A 65 5.43 27.42 15.06
C PRO A 65 5.51 26.17 14.17
N VAL A 66 4.91 26.25 12.97
CA VAL A 66 4.95 25.15 11.98
C VAL A 66 6.38 24.82 11.57
N ARG A 67 7.30 25.79 11.63
CA ARG A 67 8.73 25.59 11.32
C ARG A 67 9.43 24.62 12.27
N ASP A 68 8.87 24.37 13.45
CA ASP A 68 9.47 23.50 14.47
C ASP A 68 9.00 22.04 14.34
N ILE A 69 8.11 21.73 13.40
CA ILE A 69 7.69 20.34 13.17
C ILE A 69 8.86 19.52 12.62
N GLN A 70 8.88 18.24 12.96
CA GLN A 70 9.81 17.25 12.43
C GLN A 70 9.06 15.95 12.21
N VAL A 71 9.23 15.38 11.02
CA VAL A 71 8.64 14.10 10.63
C VAL A 71 9.76 13.15 10.26
N ARG A 72 9.68 11.92 10.76
CA ARG A 72 10.60 10.84 10.39
C ARG A 72 9.80 9.70 9.78
N VAL A 73 10.16 9.36 8.55
CA VAL A 73 9.60 8.23 7.80
C VAL A 73 10.62 7.10 7.84
N ASP A 74 10.25 5.97 8.42
CA ASP A 74 11.09 4.77 8.49
C ASP A 74 10.60 3.76 7.46
N ASP A 75 11.48 3.35 6.54
CA ASP A 75 11.17 2.34 5.53
C ASP A 75 10.71 1.00 6.12
N GLY A 76 11.20 0.63 7.31
CA GLY A 76 10.75 -0.56 8.01
C GLY A 76 9.31 -0.44 8.47
N ALA A 77 8.93 0.73 8.99
CA ALA A 77 7.55 1.01 9.36
C ALA A 77 6.64 1.06 8.13
N LEU A 78 7.12 1.65 7.02
CA LEU A 78 6.42 1.62 5.74
C LEU A 78 6.21 0.20 5.26
N ALA A 79 7.26 -0.63 5.24
CA ALA A 79 7.16 -2.02 4.82
C ALA A 79 6.12 -2.78 5.65
N THR A 80 6.20 -2.69 6.98
CA THR A 80 5.24 -3.31 7.88
C THR A 80 3.81 -2.82 7.65
N ALA A 81 3.59 -1.52 7.43
CA ALA A 81 2.25 -0.99 7.17
C ALA A 81 1.67 -1.45 5.83
N PHE A 82 2.47 -1.38 4.76
CA PHE A 82 2.08 -1.78 3.40
C PHE A 82 1.95 -3.30 3.23
N THR A 83 2.51 -4.09 4.13
CA THR A 83 2.31 -5.55 4.21
C THR A 83 1.61 -5.98 5.50
N SER A 84 0.84 -5.09 6.12
CA SER A 84 0.21 -5.32 7.43
C SER A 84 -0.71 -6.55 7.45
N GLU A 85 -1.33 -6.88 6.32
CA GLU A 85 -2.17 -8.06 6.15
C GLU A 85 -1.41 -9.38 6.39
N ARG A 86 -0.08 -9.37 6.21
CA ARG A 86 0.78 -10.55 6.43
C ARG A 86 1.16 -10.73 7.89
N HIS A 87 1.00 -9.69 8.70
CA HIS A 87 1.30 -9.69 10.12
C HIS A 87 0.05 -9.90 10.98
N LEU A 88 -1.14 -9.88 10.37
CA LEU A 88 -2.41 -10.08 11.05
C LEU A 88 -2.59 -11.55 11.49
N LEU A 89 -2.99 -11.71 12.75
CA LEU A 89 -3.46 -12.99 13.31
C LEU A 89 -4.86 -12.80 13.89
N VAL A 90 -5.77 -13.72 13.59
CA VAL A 90 -7.11 -13.81 14.18
C VAL A 90 -7.15 -15.10 15.00
N ASP A 91 -7.34 -14.96 16.30
CA ASP A 91 -7.24 -16.08 17.26
C ASP A 91 -5.95 -16.91 17.09
N GLY A 92 -4.83 -16.20 16.89
CA GLY A 92 -3.51 -16.81 16.68
C GLY A 92 -3.29 -17.41 15.29
N ARG A 93 -4.22 -17.29 14.34
CA ARG A 93 -4.14 -17.86 13.00
C ARG A 93 -4.03 -16.79 11.92
N ALA A 94 -3.15 -17.02 10.94
CA ALA A 94 -3.05 -16.16 9.77
C ALA A 94 -4.32 -16.30 8.89
N PRO A 95 -4.90 -15.19 8.39
CA PRO A 95 -6.07 -15.25 7.52
C PRO A 95 -5.70 -15.77 6.12
N VAL A 96 -6.68 -16.40 5.45
CA VAL A 96 -6.57 -16.72 4.03
C VAL A 96 -6.96 -15.49 3.22
N ASN A 97 -5.96 -14.81 2.65
CA ASN A 97 -6.16 -13.54 1.95
C ASN A 97 -6.82 -13.70 0.56
N PHE A 98 -6.60 -14.83 -0.11
CA PHE A 98 -7.17 -15.10 -1.43
C PHE A 98 -7.74 -16.51 -1.48
N ALA A 99 -9.01 -16.62 -1.89
CA ALA A 99 -9.62 -17.91 -2.18
C ALA A 99 -8.92 -18.59 -3.37
N PRO A 100 -8.99 -19.92 -3.52
CA PRO A 100 -8.29 -20.63 -4.59
C PRO A 100 -8.60 -20.11 -6.01
N LEU A 101 -9.84 -19.68 -6.25
CA LEU A 101 -10.26 -19.09 -7.53
C LEU A 101 -9.99 -17.58 -7.65
N SER A 102 -9.28 -16.95 -6.69
CA SER A 102 -8.82 -15.55 -6.77
C SER A 102 -7.34 -15.51 -7.11
N ARG A 103 -7.02 -15.79 -8.37
CA ARG A 103 -5.64 -16.00 -8.83
C ARG A 103 -5.43 -15.45 -10.22
N PHE A 104 -4.20 -15.58 -10.71
CA PHE A 104 -3.89 -15.40 -12.12
C PHE A 104 -4.06 -16.72 -12.87
N TRP A 105 -4.72 -16.64 -14.02
CA TRP A 105 -4.98 -17.72 -14.95
C TRP A 105 -4.27 -17.42 -16.26
N ARG A 106 -3.64 -18.44 -16.83
CA ARG A 106 -3.05 -18.32 -18.15
C ARG A 106 -4.16 -18.44 -19.19
N THR A 107 -4.19 -17.52 -20.14
CA THR A 107 -5.09 -17.58 -21.31
C THR A 107 -4.26 -17.83 -22.57
N LYS A 108 -4.92 -17.95 -23.73
CA LYS A 108 -4.25 -18.11 -25.03
C LYS A 108 -3.29 -16.96 -25.35
N ASP A 109 -3.64 -15.75 -24.92
CA ASP A 109 -3.03 -14.48 -25.33
C ASP A 109 -2.49 -13.65 -24.15
N GLY A 110 -2.56 -14.17 -22.92
CA GLY A 110 -2.08 -13.44 -21.76
C GLY A 110 -2.46 -14.08 -20.43
N TRP A 111 -2.79 -13.21 -19.48
CA TRP A 111 -3.14 -13.59 -18.12
C TRP A 111 -4.43 -12.88 -17.68
N LEU A 112 -5.33 -13.63 -17.06
CA LEU A 112 -6.53 -13.13 -16.42
C LEU A 112 -6.36 -13.18 -14.90
N ARG A 113 -6.66 -12.08 -14.19
CA ARG A 113 -6.77 -12.12 -12.71
C ARG A 113 -8.24 -12.18 -12.32
N THR A 114 -8.63 -13.23 -11.62
CA THR A 114 -9.99 -13.37 -11.08
C THR A 114 -10.06 -12.89 -9.63
N HIS A 115 -11.26 -12.50 -9.20
CA HIS A 115 -11.58 -12.17 -7.82
C HIS A 115 -12.82 -12.94 -7.36
N ALA A 116 -12.60 -14.06 -6.66
CA ALA A 116 -13.63 -14.99 -6.18
C ALA A 116 -13.57 -15.23 -4.66
N ASN A 117 -13.10 -14.22 -3.89
CA ASN A 117 -13.04 -14.30 -2.44
C ASN A 117 -14.44 -14.40 -1.81
N TYR A 118 -15.41 -13.68 -2.36
CA TYR A 118 -16.78 -13.71 -1.88
C TYR A 118 -17.60 -14.85 -2.52
N PRO A 119 -18.48 -15.53 -1.76
CA PRO A 119 -19.28 -16.65 -2.27
C PRO A 119 -20.06 -16.30 -3.55
N HIS A 120 -20.66 -15.11 -3.61
CA HIS A 120 -21.43 -14.67 -4.79
C HIS A 120 -20.55 -14.37 -6.01
N HIS A 121 -19.31 -13.90 -5.84
CA HIS A 121 -18.37 -13.78 -6.95
C HIS A 121 -17.89 -15.15 -7.43
N ARG A 122 -17.65 -16.08 -6.51
CA ARG A 122 -17.26 -17.44 -6.83
C ARG A 122 -18.33 -18.16 -7.65
N ALA A 123 -19.59 -18.10 -7.21
CA ALA A 123 -20.71 -18.71 -7.91
C ALA A 123 -20.87 -18.15 -9.34
N ARG A 124 -20.76 -16.82 -9.51
CA ARG A 124 -20.82 -16.18 -10.83
C ARG A 124 -19.66 -16.58 -11.72
N LEU A 125 -18.44 -16.64 -11.19
CA LEU A 125 -17.27 -17.09 -11.95
C LEU A 125 -17.44 -18.53 -12.42
N ARG A 126 -17.88 -19.43 -11.53
CA ARG A 126 -18.15 -20.83 -11.88
C ARG A 126 -19.21 -20.97 -12.97
N ALA A 127 -20.33 -20.26 -12.83
CA ALA A 127 -21.39 -20.26 -13.82
C ALA A 127 -20.92 -19.75 -15.19
N ALA A 128 -20.10 -18.69 -15.21
CA ALA A 128 -19.53 -18.13 -16.44
C ALA A 128 -18.56 -19.10 -17.13
N LEU A 129 -17.85 -19.94 -16.37
CA LEU A 129 -16.90 -20.93 -16.87
C LEU A 129 -17.52 -22.31 -17.13
N GLY A 130 -18.78 -22.53 -16.72
CA GLY A 130 -19.46 -23.81 -16.87
C GLY A 130 -18.91 -24.92 -15.97
N VAL A 131 -18.24 -24.58 -14.86
CA VAL A 131 -17.62 -25.55 -13.94
C VAL A 131 -18.49 -25.80 -12.70
N GLY A 132 -18.51 -27.05 -12.22
CA GLY A 132 -19.30 -27.46 -11.05
C GLY A 132 -18.83 -26.82 -9.74
N GLU A 133 -19.62 -26.97 -8.67
CA GLU A 133 -19.30 -26.39 -7.35
C GLU A 133 -18.04 -27.00 -6.71
N GLU A 134 -17.78 -28.28 -6.98
CA GLU A 134 -16.61 -29.03 -6.50
C GLU A 134 -15.37 -28.86 -7.38
N ALA A 135 -15.49 -28.17 -8.54
CA ALA A 135 -14.37 -27.98 -9.43
C ALA A 135 -13.25 -27.20 -8.74
N THR A 136 -12.07 -27.76 -8.75
CA THR A 136 -10.83 -27.19 -8.22
C THR A 136 -10.24 -26.22 -9.24
N PRO A 137 -9.19 -25.46 -8.86
CA PRO A 137 -8.49 -24.64 -9.84
C PRO A 137 -7.86 -25.39 -10.99
N ASP A 138 -7.69 -26.72 -10.91
CA ASP A 138 -7.14 -27.52 -12.01
C ASP A 138 -8.23 -27.95 -13.02
N ASP A 139 -9.49 -27.77 -12.66
CA ASP A 139 -10.67 -28.06 -13.51
C ASP A 139 -11.15 -26.83 -14.31
N VAL A 140 -10.46 -25.69 -14.17
CA VAL A 140 -10.75 -24.39 -14.78
C VAL A 140 -9.67 -24.01 -15.80
#